data_AF-A0A1V4VUC3-F1
#
_entry.id   AF-A0A1V4VUC3-F1
#
_cell.length_a   1.000
_cell.length_b   1.000
_cell.length_c   1.000
_cell.angle_alpha   90.00
_cell.angle_beta   90.00
_cell.angle_gamma   90.00
#
_symmetry.space_group_name_H-M   'P 1'
#
loop_
_entity.id
_entity.type
_entity.pdbx_description
1 polymer ?
#
loop_
_entity_poly.entity_id
_entity_poly.type
_entity_poly.pdbx_seq_one_letter_code
_entity_poly.pdbx_strand_id
1 'polypeptide(L)'
;MNHQTKNYSNDYRVNILNNGTIISVEVTCCSRHIGEMRFKDGESKKCPLCGTVHQMVIQHNHFHIRPVKPVSNEAIAGNDSSLLFKEKAL
;
A
#
# COMPACT_ATOMS: atom_id res chain seq x y z
N MET A 1 -26.74 -13.94 -5.14
CA MET A 1 -25.52 -14.13 -4.33
C MET A 1 -25.15 -12.79 -3.73
N ASN A 2 -25.47 -12.57 -2.45
CA ASN A 2 -25.17 -11.31 -1.75
C ASN A 2 -23.69 -11.33 -1.36
N HIS A 3 -22.83 -10.78 -2.22
CA HIS A 3 -21.49 -10.39 -1.79
C HIS A 3 -21.66 -9.21 -0.85
N GLN A 4 -21.72 -9.48 0.47
CA GLN A 4 -21.46 -8.46 1.47
C GLN A 4 -20.08 -7.89 1.15
N THR A 5 -20.05 -6.72 0.53
CA THR A 5 -18.85 -5.91 0.40
C THR A 5 -18.40 -5.64 1.81
N LYS A 6 -17.47 -6.46 2.31
CA LYS A 6 -16.67 -6.13 3.49
C LYS A 6 -16.22 -4.70 3.24
N ASN A 7 -16.51 -3.80 4.18
CA ASN A 7 -16.13 -2.38 4.10
C ASN A 7 -14.61 -2.29 4.19
N TYR A 8 -13.91 -2.70 3.13
CA TYR A 8 -12.48 -2.56 3.02
C TYR A 8 -12.21 -1.05 3.00
N SER A 9 -11.48 -0.57 4.01
CA SER A 9 -11.12 0.84 4.11
C SER A 9 -10.28 1.33 2.93
N ASN A 10 -9.66 0.38 2.23
CA ASN A 10 -8.76 0.58 1.10
C ASN A 10 -9.13 -0.39 -0.03
N ASP A 11 -9.06 0.09 -1.26
CA ASP A 11 -9.23 -0.71 -2.48
C ASP A 11 -8.12 -0.36 -3.48
N TYR A 12 -7.75 -1.34 -4.31
CA TYR A 12 -6.65 -1.22 -5.26
C TYR A 12 -7.06 -1.77 -6.62
N ARG A 13 -6.93 -0.95 -7.67
CA ARG A 13 -7.16 -1.39 -9.04
C ARG A 13 -5.85 -1.41 -9.81
N VAL A 14 -5.51 -2.57 -10.36
CA VAL A 14 -4.31 -2.75 -11.19
C VAL A 14 -4.64 -2.36 -12.62
N ASN A 15 -3.86 -1.43 -13.18
CA ASN A 15 -3.96 -1.04 -14.58
C ASN A 15 -2.93 -1.83 -15.38
N ILE A 16 -3.41 -2.52 -16.42
CA ILE A 16 -2.62 -3.38 -17.30
C ILE A 16 -2.77 -2.91 -18.75
N LEU A 17 -1.70 -3.02 -19.53
CA LEU A 17 -1.75 -2.90 -20.98
C LEU A 17 -2.38 -4.16 -21.61
N ASN A 18 -2.78 -4.06 -22.87
CA ASN A 18 -3.34 -5.18 -23.65
C ASN A 18 -2.38 -6.38 -23.77
N ASN A 19 -1.08 -6.16 -23.60
CA ASN A 19 -0.05 -7.21 -23.61
C ASN A 19 0.19 -7.84 -22.21
N GLY A 20 -0.61 -7.47 -21.21
CA GLY A 20 -0.48 -7.96 -19.84
C GLY A 20 0.56 -7.26 -18.97
N THR A 21 1.28 -6.26 -19.50
CA THR A 21 2.21 -5.46 -18.69
C THR A 21 1.46 -4.61 -17.67
N ILE A 22 1.79 -4.74 -16.39
CA ILE A 22 1.28 -3.86 -15.33
C ILE A 22 1.94 -2.48 -15.46
N ILE A 23 1.12 -1.43 -15.47
CA ILE A 23 1.56 -0.04 -15.63
C ILE A 23 1.55 0.67 -14.28
N SER A 24 0.51 0.43 -13.50
CA SER A 24 0.25 1.16 -12.28
C SER A 24 -0.84 0.51 -11.44
N VAL A 25 -1.00 1.03 -10.22
CA VAL A 25 -2.08 0.70 -9.33
C VAL A 25 -2.76 1.96 -8.83
N GLU A 26 -4.06 2.08 -9.06
CA GLU A 26 -4.89 3.11 -8.45
C GLU A 26 -5.23 2.74 -7.01
N VAL A 27 -5.18 3.74 -6.14
CA VAL A 27 -5.42 3.58 -4.71
C VAL A 27 -6.67 4.34 -4.32
N THR A 28 -7.61 3.62 -3.74
CA THR A 28 -8.75 4.18 -3.01
C THR A 28 -8.51 3.95 -1.52
N CYS A 29 -8.56 5.02 -0.73
CA CYS A 29 -8.39 4.97 0.73
C CYS A 29 -9.41 5.89 1.38
N CYS A 30 -9.99 5.48 2.51
CA CYS A 30 -11.06 6.23 3.19
C CYS A 30 -12.24 6.52 2.27
N SER A 31 -12.61 5.54 1.44
CA SER A 31 -13.69 5.62 0.44
C SER A 31 -13.50 6.72 -0.61
N ARG A 32 -12.27 7.19 -0.82
CA ARG A 32 -11.93 8.18 -1.86
C ARG A 32 -10.74 7.71 -2.69
N HIS A 33 -10.78 7.96 -3.99
CA HIS A 33 -9.62 7.77 -4.86
C HIS A 33 -8.55 8.80 -4.48
N ILE A 34 -7.38 8.32 -4.04
CA ILE A 34 -6.26 9.18 -3.61
C ILE A 34 -5.19 9.32 -4.69
N GLY A 35 -5.31 8.58 -5.79
CA GLY A 35 -4.44 8.64 -6.96
C GLY A 35 -3.77 7.31 -7.29
N GLU A 36 -2.77 7.40 -8.15
CA GLU A 36 -2.13 6.25 -8.79
C GLU A 36 -0.66 6.13 -8.36
N MET A 37 -0.19 4.89 -8.21
CA MET A 37 1.21 4.51 -8.04
C MET A 37 1.70 3.83 -9.32
N ARG A 38 2.74 4.36 -9.96
CA ARG A 38 3.39 3.70 -11.12
C ARG A 38 4.00 2.37 -10.69
N PHE A 39 3.87 1.32 -11.52
CA PHE A 39 4.42 -0.02 -11.26
C PHE A 39 5.95 -0.01 -11.24
N LYS A 40 6.49 0.41 -10.09
CA LYS A 40 7.89 0.60 -9.80
C LYS A 40 8.11 0.30 -8.31
N ASP A 41 9.18 -0.42 -8.00
CA ASP A 41 9.51 -0.74 -6.62
C ASP A 41 9.73 0.52 -5.79
N GLY A 42 9.15 0.54 -4.58
CA GLY A 42 9.23 1.65 -3.64
C GLY A 42 8.27 2.81 -3.90
N GLU A 43 7.49 2.80 -4.99
CA GLU A 43 6.49 3.83 -5.25
C GLU A 43 5.46 3.89 -4.12
N SER A 44 5.04 5.09 -3.72
CA SER A 44 4.11 5.24 -2.61
C SER A 44 3.09 6.35 -2.81
N LYS A 45 1.95 6.20 -2.13
CA LYS A 45 0.89 7.21 -2.07
C LYS A 45 0.41 7.39 -0.65
N LYS A 46 0.46 8.63 -0.15
CA LYS A 46 -0.09 8.98 1.17
C LYS A 46 -1.55 9.37 1.05
N CYS A 47 -2.40 8.75 1.86
CA CYS A 47 -3.78 9.19 2.00
C CYS A 47 -3.82 10.53 2.75
N PRO A 48 -4.44 11.59 2.18
CA PRO A 48 -4.51 12.89 2.84
C PRO A 48 -5.48 12.91 4.04
N LEU A 49 -6.35 11.90 4.18
CA LEU A 49 -7.34 11.84 5.25
C LEU A 49 -6.83 11.12 6.50
N CYS A 50 -6.37 9.88 6.37
CA CYS A 50 -5.89 9.10 7.51
C CYS A 50 -4.36 9.11 7.65
N GLY A 51 -3.64 9.73 6.71
CA GLY A 51 -2.19 9.77 6.69
C GLY A 51 -1.50 8.45 6.35
N THR A 52 -2.24 7.35 6.13
CA THR A 52 -1.70 6.04 5.75
C THR A 52 -0.88 6.16 4.46
N VAL A 53 0.33 5.63 4.47
CA VAL A 53 1.19 5.54 3.28
C VAL A 53 1.00 4.16 2.68
N HIS A 54 0.52 4.10 1.44
CA HIS A 54 0.43 2.88 0.65
C HIS A 54 1.72 2.76 -0.15
N GLN A 55 2.50 1.71 0.06
CA GLN A 55 3.78 1.52 -0.63
C GLN A 55 3.73 0.25 -1.48
N MET A 56 4.20 0.33 -2.71
CA MET A 56 4.41 -0.81 -3.59
C MET A 56 5.79 -1.41 -3.36
N VAL A 57 5.80 -2.73 -3.16
CA VAL A 57 7.01 -3.53 -3.00
C VAL A 57 6.98 -4.64 -4.03
N ILE A 58 7.89 -4.61 -4.99
CA ILE A 58 8.01 -5.59 -6.06
C ILE A 58 9.06 -6.63 -5.63
N GLN A 59 8.68 -7.90 -5.64
CA GLN A 59 9.53 -9.03 -5.27
C GLN A 59 9.54 -10.06 -6.40
N HIS A 60 10.61 -10.05 -7.20
CA HIS A 60 10.78 -10.94 -8.34
C HIS A 60 9.60 -10.88 -9.32
N ASN A 61 8.66 -11.82 -9.21
CA ASN A 61 7.52 -12.01 -10.09
C ASN A 61 6.17 -11.58 -9.49
N HIS A 62 6.17 -11.08 -8.25
CA HIS A 62 4.95 -10.63 -7.57
C HIS A 62 5.19 -9.29 -6.88
N PHE A 63 4.11 -8.63 -6.47
CA PHE A 63 4.19 -7.35 -5.78
C PHE A 63 3.17 -7.30 -4.64
N HIS A 64 3.46 -6.45 -3.68
CA HIS A 64 2.63 -6.20 -2.51
C HIS A 64 2.33 -4.71 -2.40
N ILE A 65 1.18 -4.37 -1.84
CA ILE A 65 0.88 -3.00 -1.41
C ILE A 65 0.78 -3.01 0.10
N ARG A 66 1.75 -2.36 0.74
CA ARG A 66 1.87 -2.29 2.21
C ARG A 66 1.31 -0.95 2.70
N PRO A 67 0.15 -0.95 3.39
CA PRO A 67 -0.34 0.24 4.06
C PRO A 67 0.39 0.41 5.41
N VAL A 68 1.14 1.50 5.55
CA VAL A 68 1.79 1.91 6.80
C VAL A 68 0.99 3.05 7.39
N LYS A 69 0.28 2.79 8.49
CA LYS A 69 -0.45 3.84 9.21
C LYS A 69 0.55 4.73 9.95
N PRO A 70 0.35 6.06 9.97
CA PRO A 70 1.13 6.93 10.84
C PRO A 70 0.87 6.51 12.29
N VAL A 71 1.93 6.32 13.05
CA VAL A 71 1.83 6.06 14.49
C VAL A 71 1.26 7.32 15.12
N SER A 72 0.01 7.29 15.58
CA SER A 72 -0.47 8.28 16.54
C SER A 72 0.37 8.12 17.81
N ASN A 73 0.82 9.21 18.42
CA ASN A 73 1.65 9.20 19.64
C ASN A 73 0.96 8.59 20.89
N GLU A 74 -0.10 7.79 20.71
CA GLU A 74 -0.80 7.08 21.77
C GLU A 74 -0.93 5.61 21.36
N ALA A 75 -0.43 4.73 22.24
CA ALA A 75 -0.37 3.26 22.19
C ALA A 75 0.86 2.62 21.50
N ILE A 76 1.97 2.60 22.24
CA ILE A 76 2.86 1.43 22.28
C ILE A 76 2.07 0.29 22.95
N ALA A 77 1.52 -0.64 22.18
CA ALA A 77 1.16 -1.98 22.67
C ALA A 77 0.85 -2.94 21.50
N GLY A 78 1.77 -3.89 21.26
CA GLY A 78 1.42 -5.21 20.71
C GLY A 78 1.68 -5.45 19.22
N ASN A 79 2.77 -6.17 18.95
CA ASN A 79 3.01 -7.08 17.81
C ASN A 79 2.90 -6.52 16.37
N ASP A 80 4.04 -6.21 15.76
CA ASP A 80 4.63 -7.13 14.78
C ASP A 80 6.13 -6.85 14.60
N SER A 81 6.95 -7.84 14.92
CA SER A 81 8.40 -7.80 14.74
C SER A 81 8.76 -8.20 13.31
N SER A 82 8.92 -7.24 12.42
CA SER A 82 9.98 -7.32 11.40
C SER A 82 10.16 -5.97 10.72
N LEU A 83 11.26 -5.29 11.06
CA LEU A 83 12.18 -4.61 10.14
C LEU A 83 13.19 -3.83 10.98
N LEU A 84 14.19 -4.55 11.50
CA LEU A 84 15.41 -3.95 12.01
C LEU A 84 16.33 -3.73 10.80
N PHE A 85 16.32 -2.53 10.21
CA PHE A 85 17.39 -2.12 9.30
C PHE A 85 18.64 -1.87 10.14
N LYS A 86 19.59 -2.81 10.10
CA LYS A 86 20.96 -2.55 10.55
C LYS A 86 21.69 -1.83 9.43
N GLU A 87 21.78 -0.52 9.50
CA GLU A 87 22.88 0.20 8.88
C GLU A 87 24.16 -0.16 9.66
N LYS A 88 25.14 -0.74 8.99
CA LYS A 88 26.53 -0.64 9.40
C LYS A 88 27.29 0.02 8.27
N ALA A 89 27.74 1.24 8.57
CA ALA A 89 28.78 1.97 7.89
C ALA A 89 30.04 1.12 7.74
N LEU A 90 30.74 1.31 6.62
CA LEU A 90 32.16 1.03 6.46
C LEU A 90 32.89 2.38 6.47
#